data_AF-A0A1B8HDL2-F1
#
_entry.id   AF-A0A1B8HDL2-F1
#
_cell.length_a   1.000
_cell.length_b   1.000
_cell.length_c   1.000
_cell.angle_alpha   90.00
_cell.angle_beta   90.00
_cell.angle_gamma   90.00
#
_symmetry.space_group_name_H-M   'P 1'
#
loop_
_entity.id
_entity.type
_entity.pdbx_description
1 polymer ?
#
loop_
_entity_poly.entity_id
_entity_poly.type
_entity_poly.pdbx_seq_one_letter_code
_entity_poly.pdbx_strand_id
1 'polypeptide(L)'
;MPLKRTVHTLLTAVLLLSGGCTMHLANDSWTGRDKAQHFAFSAAAAIAGNAYGDHQNWSHRQSAQFGIGFSVALGAAKEFYDSRPAGTGWSVKDFAYDVAGAVAGYSLYQSLK
;
A
#
# COMPACT_ATOMS: atom_id res chain seq x y z
N MET A 1 -5.80 1.49 -24.80
CA MET A 1 -4.77 0.69 -24.08
C MET A 1 -3.67 1.56 -23.41
N PRO A 2 -3.97 2.51 -22.49
CA PRO A 2 -2.92 3.27 -21.78
C PRO A 2 -2.45 2.63 -20.46
N LEU A 3 -3.27 1.78 -19.83
CA LEU A 3 -3.04 1.27 -18.47
C LEU A 3 -1.71 0.51 -18.30
N LYS A 4 -1.29 -0.27 -19.31
CA LYS A 4 -0.02 -1.01 -19.25
C LYS A 4 1.19 -0.09 -19.21
N ARG A 5 1.12 1.06 -19.89
CA ARG A 5 2.18 2.06 -19.90
C ARG A 5 2.28 2.77 -18.56
N THR A 6 1.15 3.17 -17.98
CA THR A 6 1.11 3.83 -16.66
C THR A 6 1.65 2.94 -15.53
N VAL A 7 1.31 1.65 -15.53
CA VAL A 7 1.82 0.69 -14.54
C VAL A 7 3.32 0.50 -14.67
N HIS A 8 3.83 0.39 -15.91
CA HIS A 8 5.29 0.33 -16.13
C HIS A 8 5.95 1.61 -15.64
N THR A 9 5.44 2.80 -15.98
CA THR A 9 6.02 4.09 -15.54
C THR A 9 6.04 4.23 -14.02
N LEU A 10 5.02 3.75 -13.31
CA LEU A 10 4.98 3.73 -11.83
C LEU A 10 6.02 2.76 -11.26
N LEU A 11 6.16 1.57 -11.84
CA LEU A 11 7.18 0.60 -11.47
C LEU A 11 8.60 1.13 -11.72
N THR A 12 8.85 1.81 -12.84
CA THR A 12 10.16 2.42 -13.11
C THR A 12 10.43 3.59 -12.16
N ALA A 13 9.42 4.38 -11.79
CA ALA A 13 9.59 5.46 -10.81
C ALA A 13 9.95 4.91 -9.42
N VAL A 14 9.32 3.82 -8.98
CA VAL A 14 9.65 3.12 -7.72
C VAL A 14 11.07 2.54 -7.76
N LEU A 15 11.50 1.99 -8.91
CA LEU A 15 12.85 1.43 -9.09
C LEU A 15 13.95 2.50 -9.24
N LEU A 16 13.64 3.71 -9.69
CA LEU A 16 14.62 4.80 -9.83
C LEU A 16 14.85 5.56 -8.51
N LEU A 17 13.91 5.50 -7.57
CA LEU A 17 14.03 6.12 -6.24
C LEU A 17 14.95 5.33 -5.27
N SER A 18 15.37 4.11 -5.63
CA SER A 18 16.24 3.26 -4.80
C SER A 18 17.75 3.43 -5.08
N GLY A 19 18.13 4.30 -6.02
CA GLY A 19 19.49 4.37 -6.56
C GLY A 19 20.50 5.30 -5.88
N GLY A 20 20.19 6.02 -4.79
CA GLY A 20 21.12 7.08 -4.33
C GLY A 20 21.12 7.52 -2.88
N CYS A 21 20.20 7.08 -2.02
CA CYS A 21 20.19 7.46 -0.61
C CYS A 21 20.17 6.21 0.25
N THR A 22 21.05 6.12 1.23
CA THR A 22 21.10 5.04 2.22
C THR A 22 19.78 5.00 3.00
N MET A 23 18.80 4.24 2.50
CA MET A 23 17.57 3.99 3.24
C MET A 23 17.93 3.19 4.50
N HIS A 24 17.69 3.77 5.67
CA HIS A 24 17.85 3.06 6.92
C HIS A 24 16.76 1.98 7.02
N LEU A 25 17.13 0.72 7.20
CA LEU A 25 16.19 -0.39 7.36
C LEU A 25 15.91 -0.63 8.85
N ALA A 26 14.64 -0.83 9.19
CA ALA A 26 14.21 -1.16 10.54
C ALA A 26 14.57 -2.60 10.91
N ASN A 27 15.00 -2.80 12.16
CA ASN A 27 15.23 -4.12 12.75
C ASN A 27 14.15 -4.45 13.80
N ASP A 28 12.94 -4.68 13.32
CA ASP A 28 11.73 -4.96 14.07
C ASP A 28 11.27 -6.44 13.96
N SER A 29 10.32 -6.84 14.80
CA SER A 29 9.75 -8.20 14.83
C SER A 29 8.65 -8.38 13.79
N TRP A 30 8.44 -9.62 13.33
CA TRP A 30 7.30 -9.98 12.46
C TRP A 30 5.94 -9.94 13.16
N THR A 31 5.92 -9.94 14.50
CA THR A 31 4.67 -10.00 15.28
C THR A 31 4.58 -8.83 16.24
N GLY A 32 3.39 -8.30 16.44
CA GLY A 32 3.14 -7.27 17.44
C GLY A 32 1.90 -6.44 17.13
N ARG A 33 1.57 -5.55 18.07
CA ARG A 33 0.44 -4.62 17.93
C ARG A 33 0.59 -3.72 16.71
N ASP A 34 1.80 -3.24 16.50
CA ASP A 34 2.20 -2.38 15.39
C ASP A 34 1.85 -3.01 14.01
N LYS A 35 2.22 -4.28 13.81
CA LYS A 35 1.90 -5.04 12.60
C LYS A 35 0.40 -5.20 12.36
N ALA A 36 -0.36 -5.41 13.44
CA ALA A 36 -1.83 -5.47 13.36
C ALA A 36 -2.44 -4.10 13.00
N GLN A 37 -1.83 -2.99 13.42
CA GLN A 37 -2.27 -1.64 13.06
C GLN A 37 -2.03 -1.35 11.58
N HIS A 38 -0.86 -1.70 11.05
CA HIS A 38 -0.54 -1.64 9.62
C HIS A 38 -1.57 -2.40 8.78
N PHE A 39 -1.83 -3.66 9.14
CA PHE A 39 -2.85 -4.46 8.48
C PHE A 39 -4.24 -3.83 8.53
N ALA A 40 -4.71 -3.42 9.71
CA ALA A 40 -6.06 -2.90 9.89
C ALA A 40 -6.26 -1.56 9.17
N PHE A 41 -5.27 -0.66 9.25
CA PHE A 41 -5.30 0.60 8.53
C PHE A 41 -5.33 0.37 7.01
N SER A 42 -4.47 -0.50 6.51
CA SER A 42 -4.41 -0.81 5.08
C SER A 42 -5.68 -1.50 4.57
N ALA A 43 -6.27 -2.40 5.35
CA ALA A 43 -7.58 -2.97 5.02
C ALA A 43 -8.67 -1.89 4.94
N ALA A 44 -8.75 -1.00 5.92
CA ALA A 44 -9.72 0.10 5.92
C ALA A 44 -9.51 1.05 4.74
N ALA A 45 -8.26 1.40 4.42
CA ALA A 45 -7.93 2.24 3.27
C ALA A 45 -8.33 1.59 1.95
N ALA A 46 -8.10 0.28 1.79
CA ALA A 46 -8.51 -0.45 0.59
C ALA A 46 -10.04 -0.52 0.45
N ILE A 47 -10.76 -0.75 1.55
CA ILE A 47 -12.23 -0.71 1.57
C ILE A 47 -12.72 0.69 1.14
N ALA A 48 -12.19 1.74 1.76
CA ALA A 48 -12.57 3.11 1.45
C ALA A 48 -12.28 3.48 -0.02
N GLY A 49 -11.13 3.07 -0.54
CA GLY A 49 -10.76 3.30 -1.94
C GLY A 49 -11.66 2.54 -2.92
N ASN A 50 -12.01 1.29 -2.63
CA ASN A 50 -12.97 0.54 -3.45
C ASN A 50 -14.36 1.21 -3.44
N ALA A 51 -14.86 1.57 -2.25
CA ALA A 51 -16.14 2.25 -2.08
C ALA A 51 -16.18 3.61 -2.80
N TYR A 52 -15.07 4.36 -2.77
CA TYR A 52 -14.93 5.58 -3.54
C TYR A 52 -15.05 5.31 -5.04
N GLY A 53 -14.31 4.33 -5.58
CA GLY A 53 -14.37 3.99 -7.00
C GLY A 53 -15.76 3.55 -7.45
N ASP A 54 -16.45 2.76 -6.63
CA ASP A 54 -17.83 2.34 -6.89
C ASP A 54 -18.79 3.53 -6.90
N HIS A 55 -18.65 4.49 -5.97
CA HIS A 55 -19.44 5.73 -5.96
C HIS A 55 -19.17 6.60 -7.20
N GLN A 56 -17.99 6.49 -7.82
CA GLN A 56 -17.68 7.15 -9.10
C GLN A 56 -18.17 6.36 -10.33
N ASN A 57 -18.96 5.28 -10.14
CA ASN A 57 -19.43 4.38 -11.19
C ASN A 57 -18.28 3.74 -11.99
N TRP A 58 -17.12 3.51 -11.37
CA TRP A 58 -16.03 2.79 -12.01
C TRP A 58 -16.38 1.31 -12.16
N SER A 59 -15.77 0.65 -13.16
CA SER A 59 -15.90 -0.80 -13.25
C SER A 59 -15.29 -1.46 -12.02
N HIS A 60 -15.80 -2.64 -11.65
CA HIS A 60 -15.30 -3.42 -10.52
C HIS A 60 -13.76 -3.53 -10.50
N ARG A 61 -13.16 -3.79 -11.67
CA ARG A 61 -11.70 -3.88 -11.80
C ARG A 61 -10.99 -2.56 -11.51
N GLN A 62 -11.55 -1.43 -11.95
CA GLN A 62 -10.98 -0.10 -11.69
C GLN A 62 -11.07 0.26 -10.21
N SER A 63 -12.22 0.03 -9.57
CA SER A 63 -12.39 0.21 -8.12
C SER A 63 -11.38 -0.64 -7.33
N ALA A 64 -11.23 -1.92 -7.69
CA ALA A 64 -10.25 -2.83 -7.08
C ALA A 64 -8.81 -2.36 -7.22
N GLN A 65 -8.42 -1.99 -8.45
CA GLN A 65 -7.06 -1.50 -8.73
C GLN A 65 -6.77 -0.20 -7.98
N PHE A 66 -7.75 0.71 -7.91
CA PHE A 66 -7.60 1.94 -7.16
C PHE A 66 -7.53 1.69 -5.66
N GLY A 67 -8.45 0.93 -5.07
CA GLY A 67 -8.47 0.71 -3.63
C GLY A 67 -7.22 0.01 -3.10
N ILE A 68 -6.79 -1.08 -3.76
CA ILE A 68 -5.55 -1.78 -3.40
C ILE A 68 -4.35 -0.86 -3.63
N GLY A 69 -4.26 -0.23 -4.80
CA GLY A 69 -3.12 0.64 -5.15
C GLY A 69 -3.00 1.85 -4.23
N PHE A 70 -4.12 2.48 -3.88
CA PHE A 70 -4.19 3.59 -2.94
C PHE A 70 -3.69 3.19 -1.55
N SER A 71 -4.20 2.07 -1.02
CA SER A 71 -3.78 1.55 0.29
C SER A 71 -2.28 1.21 0.33
N VAL A 72 -1.78 0.45 -0.66
CA VAL A 72 -0.36 0.09 -0.73
C VAL A 72 0.53 1.33 -0.91
N ALA A 73 0.08 2.33 -1.66
CA ALA A 73 0.82 3.58 -1.82
C ALA A 73 0.93 4.36 -0.50
N LEU A 74 -0.11 4.35 0.35
CA LEU A 74 -0.04 4.96 1.68
C LEU A 74 0.97 4.23 2.59
N GLY A 75 0.96 2.90 2.59
CA GLY A 75 1.95 2.09 3.34
C GLY A 75 3.38 2.38 2.88
N ALA A 76 3.62 2.34 1.55
CA ALA A 76 4.93 2.67 0.99
C ALA A 76 5.38 4.11 1.32
N ALA A 77 4.46 5.08 1.28
CA ALA A 77 4.76 6.47 1.63
C ALA A 77 5.14 6.63 3.11
N LYS A 78 4.46 5.90 4.02
CA LYS A 78 4.81 5.86 5.44
C LYS A 78 6.21 5.29 5.63
N GLU A 79 6.49 4.10 5.08
CA GLU A 79 7.81 3.47 5.25
C GLU A 79 8.94 4.29 4.62
N PHE A 80 8.66 4.97 3.51
CA PHE A 80 9.59 5.93 2.92
C PHE A 80 9.84 7.13 3.85
N TYR A 81 8.80 7.65 4.49
CA TYR A 81 8.94 8.71 5.49
C TYR A 81 9.75 8.24 6.71
N ASP A 82 9.55 7.01 7.16
CA ASP A 82 10.28 6.43 8.29
C ASP A 82 11.76 6.15 7.95
N SER A 83 12.11 6.03 6.68
CA SER A 83 13.49 5.85 6.20
C SER A 83 14.39 7.07 6.37
N ARG A 84 13.83 8.23 6.75
CA ARG A 84 14.59 9.46 6.99
C ARG A 84 15.61 9.29 8.13
N PRO A 85 16.68 10.10 8.20
CA PRO A 85 17.74 9.95 9.21
C PRO A 85 17.27 9.96 10.68
N ALA A 86 16.17 10.65 10.98
CA ALA A 86 15.57 10.72 12.32
C ALA A 86 14.35 9.79 12.49
N GLY A 87 14.08 8.90 11.53
CA GLY A 87 12.96 7.97 11.55
C GLY A 87 13.36 6.59 12.09
N THR A 88 12.41 5.67 12.10
CA THR A 88 12.57 4.28 12.57
C THR A 88 13.21 3.35 11.53
N GLY A 89 13.36 3.81 10.29
CA GLY A 89 13.79 3.04 9.15
C GLY A 89 12.63 2.35 8.42
N TRP A 90 12.86 1.97 7.16
CA TRP A 90 11.95 1.16 6.37
C TRP A 90 11.81 -0.24 6.98
N SER A 91 10.61 -0.61 7.38
CA SER A 91 10.27 -1.98 7.73
C SER A 91 9.64 -2.71 6.56
N VAL A 92 10.37 -3.71 6.06
CA VAL A 92 9.81 -4.67 5.09
C VAL A 92 8.65 -5.45 5.70
N LYS A 93 8.64 -5.65 7.03
CA LYS A 93 7.58 -6.39 7.70
C LYS A 93 6.31 -5.54 7.75
N ASP A 94 6.40 -4.27 8.15
CA ASP A 94 5.23 -3.37 8.11
C ASP A 94 4.64 -3.25 6.72
N PHE A 95 5.50 -3.05 5.72
CA PHE A 95 5.06 -2.99 4.32
C PHE A 95 4.37 -4.30 3.87
N ALA A 96 4.84 -5.46 4.32
CA ALA A 96 4.17 -6.73 4.05
C ALA A 96 2.77 -6.81 4.70
N TYR A 97 2.62 -6.32 5.93
CA TYR A 97 1.32 -6.21 6.60
C TYR A 97 0.40 -5.19 5.93
N ASP A 98 0.94 -4.11 5.36
CA ASP A 98 0.17 -3.16 4.56
C ASP A 98 -0.38 -3.80 3.28
N VAL A 99 0.46 -4.54 2.54
CA VAL A 99 0.01 -5.29 1.34
C VAL A 99 -1.03 -6.35 1.71
N ALA A 100 -0.79 -7.12 2.77
CA ALA A 100 -1.74 -8.13 3.23
C ALA A 100 -3.07 -7.51 3.67
N GLY A 101 -3.02 -6.39 4.40
CA GLY A 101 -4.19 -5.62 4.81
C GLY A 101 -4.97 -5.10 3.60
N ALA A 102 -4.29 -4.50 2.62
CA ALA A 102 -4.92 -3.98 1.41
C ALA A 102 -5.69 -5.06 0.63
N VAL A 103 -5.09 -6.25 0.47
CA VAL A 103 -5.74 -7.39 -0.20
C VAL A 103 -6.92 -7.89 0.63
N ALA A 104 -6.76 -8.05 1.94
CA ALA A 104 -7.84 -8.50 2.81
C ALA A 104 -9.02 -7.53 2.84
N GLY A 105 -8.75 -6.23 2.91
CA GLY A 105 -9.77 -5.17 2.86
C GLY A 105 -10.54 -5.19 1.54
N TYR A 106 -9.84 -5.32 0.40
CA TYR A 106 -10.49 -5.55 -0.89
C TYR A 106 -11.38 -6.79 -0.86
N SER A 107 -10.86 -7.95 -0.46
CA SER A 107 -11.64 -9.20 -0.42
C SER A 107 -12.89 -9.08 0.47
N LEU A 108 -12.75 -8.43 1.64
CA LEU A 108 -13.86 -8.19 2.55
C LEU A 108 -14.91 -7.27 1.90
N TYR A 109 -14.50 -6.14 1.32
CA TYR A 109 -15.42 -5.23 0.63
C TYR A 109 -16.20 -5.95 -0.47
N GLN A 110 -15.53 -6.81 -1.25
CA GLN A 110 -16.17 -7.59 -2.29
C GLN A 110 -17.16 -8.64 -1.78
N SER A 111 -16.93 -9.20 -0.59
CA SER A 111 -17.86 -10.16 0.01
C SER A 111 -19.12 -9.52 0.60
N LEU A 112 -19.09 -8.21 0.85
CA LEU A 112 -20.19 -7.44 1.44
C LEU A 112 -21.04 -6.71 0.39
N LYS A 113 -20.63 -6.78 -0.88
CA LYS A 113 -21.29 -6.14 -2.03
C LYS A 113 -22.14 -7.16 -2.78
#